data_AF-A0A7V5UQI4-F1
#
_entry.id   AF-A0A7V5UQI4-F1
#
_cell.length_a   1.000
_cell.length_b   1.000
_cell.length_c   1.000
_cell.angle_alpha   90.00
_cell.angle_beta   90.00
_cell.angle_gamma   90.00
#
_symmetry.space_group_name_H-M   'P 1'
#
loop_
_entity.id
_entity.type
_entity.pdbx_description
1 polymer ?
#
loop_
_entity_poly.entity_id
_entity_poly.type
_entity_poly.pdbx_seq_one_letter_code
_entity_poly.pdbx_strand_id
1 'polypeptide(L)'
;MRFVFSLLAILTILSSPALAAPCPYTPQKGSPERHAIMNALRAPIQNELRQRIIFVVNSLKVCGSWAALSVLPRQPGGKPVNYSQTRYREAIAEDIFDDGVYAL
;
A
#
# COMPACT_ATOMS: atom_id res chain seq x y z
N MET A 1 -21.17 34.66 -40.21
CA MET A 1 -21.83 33.66 -39.33
C MET A 1 -21.53 32.21 -39.75
N ARG A 2 -20.28 31.87 -40.12
CA ARG A 2 -19.89 30.48 -40.48
C ARG A 2 -18.64 29.95 -39.76
N PHE A 3 -17.99 30.76 -38.93
CA PHE A 3 -16.73 30.39 -38.25
C PHE A 3 -16.86 30.19 -36.73
N VAL A 4 -18.01 30.52 -36.12
CA VAL A 4 -18.21 30.40 -34.66
C VAL A 4 -18.59 28.97 -34.24
N PHE A 5 -19.07 28.14 -35.17
CA PHE A 5 -19.41 26.74 -34.88
C PHE A 5 -18.19 25.80 -34.85
N SER A 6 -17.03 26.22 -35.37
CA SER A 6 -15.83 25.36 -35.42
C SER A 6 -15.00 25.37 -34.14
N LEU A 7 -15.25 26.28 -33.19
CA LEU A 7 -14.49 26.34 -31.94
C LEU A 7 -15.09 25.51 -30.80
N LEU A 8 -16.32 24.99 -30.96
CA LEU A 8 -17.04 24.26 -29.90
C LEU A 8 -16.98 22.72 -30.05
N ALA A 9 -16.25 22.21 -31.03
CA ALA A 9 -16.20 20.77 -31.34
C ALA A 9 -14.91 20.05 -30.90
N ILE A 10 -13.94 20.76 -30.30
CA ILE A 10 -12.60 20.21 -29.99
C ILE A 10 -12.43 19.87 -28.49
N LEU A 11 -13.40 20.24 -27.64
CA LEU A 11 -13.28 20.09 -26.17
C LEU A 11 -14.14 18.94 -25.59
N THR A 12 -14.34 17.83 -26.31
CA THR A 12 -15.22 16.73 -25.83
C THR A 12 -14.64 15.32 -25.95
N ILE A 13 -13.34 15.14 -26.26
CA ILE A 13 -12.78 13.80 -26.44
C ILE A 13 -11.44 13.63 -25.72
N LEU A 14 -11.47 13.64 -24.38
CA LEU A 14 -10.39 13.03 -23.57
C LEU A 14 -10.93 12.46 -22.26
N SER A 15 -12.15 11.94 -22.26
CA SER A 15 -12.58 11.00 -21.22
C SER A 15 -12.09 9.62 -21.63
N SER A 16 -10.78 9.38 -21.60
CA SER A 16 -10.27 8.01 -21.67
C SER A 16 -10.81 7.29 -20.45
N PRO A 17 -11.67 6.25 -20.59
CA PRO A 17 -11.94 5.40 -19.46
C PRO A 17 -10.59 4.80 -19.09
N ALA A 18 -10.08 5.15 -17.92
CA ALA A 18 -8.95 4.43 -17.35
C ALA A 18 -9.38 2.97 -17.35
N LEU A 19 -8.73 2.14 -18.18
CA LEU A 19 -8.96 0.70 -18.18
C LEU A 19 -8.63 0.22 -16.77
N ALA A 20 -9.65 0.12 -15.93
CA ALA A 20 -9.50 -0.41 -14.59
C ALA A 20 -8.95 -1.83 -14.78
N ALA A 21 -7.76 -2.07 -14.23
CA ALA A 21 -7.19 -3.40 -14.25
C ALA A 21 -8.21 -4.39 -13.66
N PRO A 22 -8.31 -5.61 -14.21
CA PRO A 22 -9.24 -6.62 -13.69
C PRO A 22 -9.07 -6.77 -12.18
N CYS A 23 -10.15 -6.53 -11.45
CA CYS A 23 -10.11 -6.56 -9.99
C CYS A 23 -10.53 -7.95 -9.46
N PRO A 24 -9.89 -8.47 -8.40
CA PRO A 24 -8.66 -7.95 -7.77
C PRO A 24 -7.40 -8.45 -8.49
N TYR A 25 -6.38 -7.60 -8.63
CA TYR A 25 -5.07 -8.00 -9.16
C TYR A 25 -3.97 -7.84 -8.11
N THR A 26 -2.80 -8.43 -8.37
CA THR A 26 -1.60 -8.25 -7.54
C THR A 26 -0.58 -7.47 -8.34
N PRO A 27 -0.18 -6.26 -7.92
CA PRO A 27 0.89 -5.51 -8.56
C PRO A 27 2.19 -6.32 -8.62
N GLN A 28 2.86 -6.27 -9.78
CA GLN A 28 4.13 -6.98 -10.00
C GLN A 28 5.17 -6.59 -8.94
N LYS A 29 6.02 -7.55 -8.55
CA LYS A 29 7.14 -7.28 -7.64
C LYS A 29 8.04 -6.20 -8.26
N GLY A 30 8.41 -5.20 -7.46
CA GLY A 30 9.24 -4.07 -7.91
C GLY A 30 8.51 -3.00 -8.72
N SER A 31 7.19 -3.15 -8.98
CA SER A 31 6.45 -2.13 -9.71
C SER A 31 6.36 -0.81 -8.94
N PRO A 32 6.27 0.35 -9.64
CA PRO A 32 6.06 1.64 -8.99
C PRO A 32 4.82 1.67 -8.08
N GLU A 33 3.73 1.04 -8.52
CA GLU A 33 2.49 0.91 -7.75
C GLU A 33 2.71 0.15 -6.44
N ARG A 34 3.36 -1.01 -6.49
CA ARG A 34 3.67 -1.79 -5.29
C ARG A 34 4.54 -0.98 -4.33
N HIS A 35 5.53 -0.24 -4.84
CA HIS A 35 6.35 0.63 -4.01
C HIS A 35 5.55 1.75 -3.38
N ALA A 36 4.64 2.39 -4.12
CA ALA A 36 3.79 3.46 -3.58
C ALA A 36 2.91 2.95 -2.41
N ILE A 37 2.26 1.79 -2.57
CA ILE A 37 1.44 1.18 -1.52
C ILE A 37 2.28 0.85 -0.28
N MET A 38 3.44 0.22 -0.45
CA MET A 38 4.34 -0.11 0.66
C MET A 38 4.90 1.15 1.34
N ASN A 39 5.12 2.24 0.60
CA ASN A 39 5.59 3.51 1.15
C ASN A 39 4.52 4.19 2.00
N ALA A 40 3.26 4.18 1.54
CA ALA A 40 2.13 4.72 2.29
C ALA A 40 1.93 3.98 3.63
N LEU A 41 2.05 2.65 3.62
CA LEU A 41 1.95 1.83 4.83
C LEU A 41 3.10 2.04 5.82
N ARG A 42 4.30 2.41 5.34
CA ARG A 42 5.52 2.39 6.15
C ARG A 42 5.53 3.42 7.28
N ALA A 43 5.10 4.64 6.99
CA ALA A 43 5.19 5.76 7.95
C ALA A 43 4.46 5.49 9.28
N PRO A 44 3.17 5.11 9.31
CA PRO A 44 2.47 4.86 10.57
C PRO A 44 3.13 3.73 11.39
N ILE A 45 3.55 2.66 10.72
CA ILE A 45 4.15 1.49 11.38
C ILE A 45 5.54 1.81 11.93
N GLN A 46 6.36 2.56 11.20
CA GLN A 46 7.67 2.99 11.72
C GLN A 46 7.53 3.91 12.94
N ASN A 47 6.50 4.77 12.95
CA ASN A 47 6.22 5.63 14.09
C ASN A 47 5.80 4.82 15.33
N GLU A 48 4.97 3.81 15.13
CA GLU A 48 4.52 2.91 16.19
C GLU A 48 5.66 2.04 16.75
N LEU A 49 6.45 1.44 15.85
CA LEU A 49 7.53 0.52 16.22
C LEU A 49 8.83 1.25 16.61
N ARG A 50 8.90 2.56 16.38
CA ARG A 50 10.06 3.43 16.65
C ARG A 50 11.37 2.91 16.05
N GLN A 51 11.29 2.22 14.91
CA GLN A 51 12.46 1.63 14.26
C GLN A 51 12.26 1.52 12.75
N ARG A 52 13.38 1.45 12.02
CA ARG A 52 13.35 1.19 10.58
C ARG A 52 12.89 -0.25 10.33
N ILE A 53 12.06 -0.41 9.30
CA ILE A 53 11.47 -1.70 8.92
C ILE A 53 11.38 -1.86 7.40
N ILE A 54 11.40 -3.12 6.97
CA ILE A 54 11.02 -3.61 5.65
C ILE A 54 9.76 -4.48 5.79
N PHE A 55 9.02 -4.65 4.69
CA PHE A 55 7.85 -5.52 4.67
C PHE A 55 8.15 -6.79 3.89
N VAL A 56 7.92 -7.93 4.54
CA VAL A 56 7.71 -9.20 3.83
C VAL A 56 6.23 -9.26 3.48
N VAL A 57 5.92 -9.30 2.19
CA VAL A 57 4.52 -9.25 1.72
C VAL A 57 3.96 -10.65 1.60
N ASN A 58 2.97 -10.98 2.41
CA ASN A 58 2.26 -12.26 2.40
C ASN A 58 1.16 -12.24 1.34
N SER A 59 0.35 -11.16 1.33
CA SER A 59 -0.71 -10.94 0.34
C SER A 59 -0.83 -9.47 0.00
N LEU A 60 -1.13 -9.17 -1.27
CA LEU A 60 -1.44 -7.83 -1.76
C LEU A 60 -2.44 -7.96 -2.92
N LYS A 61 -3.59 -7.31 -2.77
CA LYS A 61 -4.63 -7.20 -3.78
C LYS A 61 -5.07 -5.76 -3.94
N VAL A 62 -5.17 -5.30 -5.19
CA VAL A 62 -5.59 -3.95 -5.54
C VAL A 62 -6.87 -4.01 -6.36
N CYS A 63 -7.76 -3.06 -6.09
CA CYS A 63 -9.02 -2.88 -6.80
C CYS A 63 -9.35 -1.39 -6.87
N GLY A 64 -9.23 -0.79 -8.06
CA GLY A 64 -9.42 0.65 -8.23
C GLY A 64 -8.47 1.44 -7.32
N SER A 65 -9.02 2.22 -6.39
CA SER A 65 -8.27 3.05 -5.45
C SER A 65 -7.98 2.37 -4.10
N TRP A 66 -8.33 1.10 -3.92
CA TRP A 66 -8.21 0.38 -2.64
C TRP A 66 -7.19 -0.76 -2.74
N ALA A 67 -6.51 -1.06 -1.63
CA ALA A 67 -5.53 -2.13 -1.57
C ALA A 67 -5.63 -2.93 -0.26
N ALA A 68 -6.01 -4.20 -0.34
CA ALA A 68 -5.97 -5.12 0.79
C ALA A 68 -4.60 -5.81 0.87
N LEU A 69 -3.99 -5.82 2.05
CA LEU A 69 -2.67 -6.42 2.25
C LEU A 69 -2.49 -7.08 3.61
N SER A 70 -1.67 -8.12 3.62
CA SER A 70 -1.09 -8.73 4.82
C SER A 70 0.43 -8.73 4.65
N VAL A 71 1.12 -8.12 5.60
CA VAL A 71 2.58 -7.98 5.59
C VAL A 71 3.15 -8.30 6.96
N LEU A 72 4.41 -8.69 6.95
CA LEU A 72 5.19 -8.97 8.15
C LEU A 72 6.34 -7.96 8.24
N PRO A 73 6.34 -7.05 9.22
CA PRO A 73 7.43 -6.12 9.41
C PRO A 73 8.68 -6.86 9.89
N ARG A 74 9.82 -6.50 9.31
CA ARG A 74 11.15 -7.00 9.67
C ARG A 74 12.12 -5.83 9.75
N GLN A 75 13.20 -5.98 10.51
CA GLN A 75 14.30 -5.02 10.46
C GLN A 75 14.97 -5.08 9.08
N PRO A 76 15.68 -4.00 8.65
CA PRO A 76 16.59 -4.08 7.52
C PRO A 76 17.54 -5.28 7.70
N GLY A 77 17.64 -6.13 6.67
CA GLY A 77 18.37 -7.41 6.77
C GLY A 77 17.53 -8.62 7.17
N GLY A 78 16.22 -8.45 7.44
CA GLY A 78 15.25 -9.54 7.57
C GLY A 78 15.05 -10.09 8.99
N LYS A 79 15.74 -9.55 9.99
CA LYS A 79 15.55 -9.97 11.40
C LYS A 79 14.16 -9.59 11.93
N PRO A 80 13.61 -10.33 12.91
CA PRO A 80 12.39 -9.92 13.61
C PRO A 80 12.51 -8.52 14.21
N VAL A 81 11.39 -7.80 14.28
CA VAL A 81 11.30 -6.48 14.92
C VAL A 81 11.56 -6.63 16.42
N ASN A 82 12.24 -5.64 17.01
CA ASN A 82 12.39 -5.59 18.46
C ASN A 82 11.20 -4.85 19.07
N TYR A 83 10.29 -5.60 19.69
CA TYR A 83 9.07 -5.06 20.31
C TYR A 83 9.24 -4.71 21.80
N SER A 84 10.39 -4.99 22.42
CA SER A 84 10.61 -4.82 23.87
C SER A 84 10.44 -3.39 24.39
N GLN A 85 10.53 -2.40 23.49
CA GLN A 85 10.37 -0.97 23.75
C GLN A 85 9.08 -0.38 23.14
N THR A 86 8.15 -1.24 22.74
CA THR A 86 6.86 -0.84 22.16
C THR A 86 5.73 -1.13 23.13
N ARG A 87 4.53 -0.64 22.83
CA ARG A 87 3.31 -0.96 23.60
C ARG A 87 2.96 -2.45 23.60
N TYR A 88 3.57 -3.25 22.73
CA TYR A 88 3.32 -4.68 22.59
C TYR A 88 4.10 -5.56 23.57
N ARG A 89 4.95 -4.97 24.41
CA ARG A 89 5.81 -5.71 25.35
C ARG A 89 5.03 -6.71 26.23
N GLU A 90 3.91 -6.29 26.79
CA GLU A 90 3.09 -7.12 27.69
C GLU A 90 2.44 -8.28 26.94
N ALA A 91 1.81 -8.00 25.78
CA ALA A 91 1.20 -9.04 24.93
C ALA A 91 2.21 -10.11 24.47
N ILE A 92 3.49 -9.73 24.27
CA ILE A 92 4.56 -10.68 23.97
C ILE A 92 4.95 -11.51 25.19
N ALA A 93 5.01 -10.89 26.37
CA ALA A 93 5.30 -11.61 27.61
C ALA A 93 4.21 -12.64 27.95
N GLU A 94 2.98 -12.38 27.52
CA GLU A 94 1.82 -13.26 27.70
C GLU A 94 1.60 -14.26 26.55
N ASP A 95 2.46 -14.26 25.51
CA ASP A 95 2.36 -15.15 24.34
C ASP A 95 1.02 -15.04 23.56
N ILE A 96 0.46 -13.82 23.50
CA ILE A 96 -0.81 -13.53 22.80
C ILE A 96 -0.65 -12.56 21.62
N PHE A 97 0.60 -12.22 21.26
CA PHE A 97 0.91 -11.23 20.22
C PHE A 97 1.20 -11.87 18.86
N ASP A 98 0.50 -11.42 17.82
CA ASP A 98 0.83 -11.70 16.40
C ASP A 98 1.52 -10.47 15.79
N ASP A 99 2.63 -10.67 15.08
CA ASP A 99 3.42 -9.59 14.50
C ASP A 99 2.97 -9.18 13.09
N GLY A 100 1.92 -9.81 12.56
CA GLY A 100 1.33 -9.50 11.27
C GLY A 100 0.62 -8.15 11.24
N VAL A 101 0.76 -7.46 10.11
CA VAL A 101 0.08 -6.20 9.82
C VAL A 101 -0.91 -6.43 8.68
N TYR A 102 -2.16 -6.00 8.91
CA TYR A 102 -3.26 -6.09 7.95
C TYR A 102 -3.81 -4.68 7.67
N ALA A 103 -4.06 -4.35 6.41
CA ALA A 103 -4.57 -3.04 6.00
C ALA A 103 -5.47 -3.13 4.74
N LEU A 104 -6.29 -2.10 4.51
CA LEU A 104 -7.22 -1.93 3.38
C LEU A 104 -7.21 -0.47 2.87
#